data_AF-A0A432XKI5-F1
#
_entry.id   AF-A0A432XKI5-F1
#
_cell.length_a   1.000
_cell.length_b   1.000
_cell.length_c   1.000
_cell.angle_alpha   90.00
_cell.angle_beta   90.00
_cell.angle_gamma   90.00
#
_symmetry.space_group_name_H-M   'P 1'
#
loop_
_entity.id
_entity.type
_entity.pdbx_description
1 polymer ?
#
loop_
_entity_poly.entity_id
_entity_poly.type
_entity_poly.pdbx_seq_one_letter_code
_entity_poly.pdbx_strand_id
1 'polypeptide(L)'
;MLALAGCTSTGPTQYQPLALNQQEQDAIAGQPVYAQPLYRKLFQEGKRNEVLNRMEIGTAAFYRGDIDLARENFDAALEVIETVYADNENATKARSLWHEEGRKDFKGEPYERAMAYYYRGLIYLIDGQYDNARASFVSGLMQDAFAEEEQNRSDFAMMLLLAGWSAQKMGSPVLAEEAYAELLTLRPDFPIPSADDNVLIIAETGYSPRKLADGMGHYELVFRPGKNFTEKQISVNTGGQQLSLEPVESVYWQATSRGGRPVDKIIEGKASFANTTGDLGRDLAQLGVTARVFSPALGGSSGQVGNTLALIGVASMALSANVKPRADIRYWSRLPDAVHSATMRSNPSNVSAWQAQYFDLDGNPVTLKSRAFRHYQDAQGNHLIWHSSRAR
;
A
#
# COMPACT_ATOMS: atom_id res chain seq x y z
N MET A 1 34.23 45.21 -5.19
CA MET A 1 34.08 43.95 -4.44
C MET A 1 32.64 43.49 -4.59
N LEU A 2 32.37 42.47 -5.41
CA LEU A 2 31.07 41.81 -5.43
C LEU A 2 31.02 40.84 -4.25
N ALA A 3 30.09 41.05 -3.32
CA ALA A 3 29.77 40.08 -2.28
C ALA A 3 28.87 39.00 -2.88
N LEU A 4 29.40 37.78 -3.04
CA LEU A 4 28.62 36.58 -3.32
C LEU A 4 27.85 36.20 -2.05
N ALA A 5 26.58 36.57 -1.99
CA ALA A 5 25.66 36.00 -1.02
C ALA A 5 25.38 34.55 -1.42
N GLY A 6 25.98 33.60 -0.70
CA GLY A 6 25.71 32.18 -0.90
C GLY A 6 24.27 31.86 -0.52
N CYS A 7 23.49 31.37 -1.50
CA CYS A 7 22.22 30.72 -1.23
C CYS A 7 22.48 29.44 -0.43
N THR A 8 22.38 29.50 0.89
CA THR A 8 22.32 28.30 1.72
C THR A 8 21.02 27.58 1.41
N SER A 9 21.09 26.48 0.66
CA SER A 9 19.97 25.55 0.54
C SER A 9 19.74 24.92 1.91
N THR A 10 18.75 25.42 2.64
CA THR A 10 18.32 24.81 3.90
C THR A 10 17.72 23.45 3.56
N GLY A 11 18.37 22.36 3.96
CA GLY A 11 17.82 21.01 3.90
C GLY A 11 16.49 20.87 4.67
N PRO A 12 15.87 19.68 4.68
CA PRO A 12 14.62 19.45 5.41
C PRO A 12 14.78 19.88 6.88
N THR A 13 13.74 20.48 7.46
CA THR A 13 13.73 20.90 8.87
C THR A 13 14.14 19.73 9.75
N GLN A 14 15.29 19.85 10.42
CA GLN A 14 15.77 18.86 11.37
C GLN A 14 15.10 19.12 12.71
N TYR A 15 14.38 18.11 13.21
CA TYR A 15 13.76 18.15 14.52
C TYR A 15 14.71 17.50 15.53
N GLN A 16 14.89 18.14 16.68
CA GLN A 16 15.68 17.57 17.76
C GLN A 16 14.92 16.37 18.36
N PRO A 17 15.57 15.21 18.53
CA PRO A 17 14.98 14.08 19.25
C PRO A 17 14.54 14.47 20.66
N LEU A 18 13.36 14.01 21.06
CA LEU A 18 12.88 14.13 22.45
C LEU A 18 13.79 13.32 23.38
N ALA A 19 14.04 13.85 24.58
CA ALA A 19 14.75 13.14 25.62
C ALA A 19 13.86 12.03 26.19
N LEU A 20 14.42 10.83 26.32
CA LEU A 20 13.68 9.67 26.82
C LEU A 20 13.62 9.69 28.34
N ASN A 21 12.40 9.60 28.90
CA ASN A 21 12.22 9.43 30.33
C ASN A 21 12.51 7.96 30.75
N GLN A 22 12.59 7.70 32.07
CA GLN A 22 12.94 6.36 32.57
C GLN A 22 11.92 5.30 32.13
N GLN A 23 10.62 5.62 32.17
CA GLN A 23 9.56 4.68 31.75
C GLN A 23 9.69 4.31 30.26
N GLU A 24 10.03 5.25 29.39
CA GLU A 24 10.28 4.98 27.97
C GLU A 24 11.55 4.14 27.77
N GLN A 25 12.60 4.38 28.55
CA GLN A 25 13.82 3.56 28.51
C GLN A 25 13.54 2.11 28.93
N ASP A 26 12.75 1.93 30.00
CA ASP A 26 12.34 0.61 30.48
C ASP A 26 11.42 -0.08 29.47
N ALA A 27 10.49 0.67 28.86
CA ALA A 27 9.63 0.17 27.80
C ALA A 27 10.44 -0.29 26.58
N ILE A 28 11.47 0.46 26.16
CA ILE A 28 12.39 0.04 25.09
C ILE A 28 13.13 -1.24 25.50
N ALA A 29 13.65 -1.32 26.73
CA ALA A 29 14.41 -2.47 27.19
C ALA A 29 13.55 -3.76 27.24
N GLY A 30 12.24 -3.62 27.48
CA GLY A 30 11.28 -4.73 27.46
C GLY A 30 10.93 -5.26 26.06
N GLN A 31 11.29 -4.54 24.99
CA GLN A 31 10.99 -4.98 23.62
C GLN A 31 12.02 -6.01 23.10
N PRO A 32 11.63 -6.87 22.14
CA PRO A 32 12.57 -7.70 21.40
C PRO A 32 13.73 -6.88 20.83
N VAL A 33 14.94 -7.44 20.81
CA VAL A 33 16.18 -6.73 20.42
C VAL A 33 16.06 -6.00 19.07
N TYR A 34 15.37 -6.61 18.09
CA TYR A 34 15.18 -5.99 16.77
C TYR A 34 14.24 -4.77 16.81
N ALA A 35 13.31 -4.73 17.76
CA ALA A 35 12.28 -3.69 17.90
C ALA A 35 12.75 -2.51 18.76
N GLN A 36 13.73 -2.72 19.65
CA GLN A 36 14.30 -1.66 20.50
C GLN A 36 14.71 -0.38 19.75
N PRO A 37 15.45 -0.42 18.61
CA PRO A 37 15.77 0.80 17.86
C PRO A 37 14.53 1.47 17.25
N LEU A 38 13.47 0.71 16.93
CA LEU A 38 12.23 1.24 16.38
C LEU A 38 11.40 1.95 17.47
N TYR A 39 11.28 1.35 18.66
CA TYR A 39 10.62 1.98 19.81
C TYR A 39 11.40 3.20 20.31
N ARG A 40 12.73 3.17 20.28
CA ARG A 40 13.55 4.35 20.55
C ARG A 40 13.19 5.50 19.61
N LYS A 41 13.09 5.22 18.31
CA LYS A 41 12.68 6.20 17.30
C LYS A 41 11.25 6.71 17.54
N LEU A 42 10.31 5.81 17.85
CA LEU A 42 8.93 6.15 18.18
C LEU A 42 8.87 7.21 19.30
N PHE A 43 9.53 6.97 20.43
CA PHE A 43 9.51 7.89 21.56
C PHE A 43 10.29 9.19 21.27
N GLN A 44 11.43 9.10 20.59
CA GLN A 44 12.25 10.27 20.23
C GLN A 44 11.57 11.20 19.24
N GLU A 45 10.78 10.69 18.29
CA GLU A 45 10.06 11.51 17.33
C GLU A 45 8.67 11.94 17.83
N GLY A 46 8.14 11.23 18.84
CA GLY A 46 6.89 11.55 19.53
C GLY A 46 5.66 11.53 18.63
N LYS A 47 4.60 12.20 19.09
CA LYS A 47 3.28 12.28 18.43
C LYS A 47 3.37 12.64 16.95
N ARG A 48 4.34 13.49 16.58
CA ARG A 48 4.57 13.94 15.20
C ARG A 48 4.74 12.80 14.20
N ASN A 49 5.40 11.70 14.57
CA ASN A 49 5.63 10.56 13.69
C ASN A 49 5.10 9.27 14.30
N GLU A 50 4.20 9.35 15.28
CA GLU A 50 3.70 8.18 16.00
C GLU A 50 3.07 7.17 15.04
N VAL A 51 2.12 7.60 14.20
CA VAL A 51 1.47 6.72 13.20
C VAL A 51 2.50 6.07 12.27
N LEU A 52 3.46 6.85 11.75
CA LEU A 52 4.52 6.31 10.88
C LEU A 52 5.35 5.24 11.61
N ASN A 53 5.82 5.55 12.81
CA ASN A 53 6.70 4.66 13.55
C ASN A 53 5.95 3.40 14.04
N ARG A 54 4.68 3.52 14.42
CA ARG A 54 3.81 2.38 14.73
C ARG A 54 3.61 1.47 13.52
N MET A 55 3.30 2.03 12.35
CA MET A 55 3.20 1.27 11.10
C MET A 55 4.53 0.56 10.74
N GLU A 56 5.67 1.25 10.91
CA GLU A 56 7.01 0.68 10.71
C GLU A 56 7.32 -0.48 11.67
N ILE A 57 6.99 -0.33 12.96
CA ILE A 57 7.13 -1.39 13.98
C ILE A 57 6.22 -2.57 13.64
N GLY A 58 4.95 -2.29 13.32
CA GLY A 58 3.93 -3.28 12.99
C GLY A 58 4.37 -4.21 11.86
N THR A 59 4.87 -3.64 10.74
CA THR A 59 5.38 -4.46 9.64
C THR A 59 6.64 -5.22 10.02
N ALA A 60 7.57 -4.60 10.76
CA ALA A 60 8.80 -5.28 11.18
C ALA A 60 8.50 -6.50 12.07
N ALA A 61 7.51 -6.39 12.96
CA ALA A 61 7.02 -7.47 13.79
C ALA A 61 6.28 -8.54 12.98
N PHE A 62 5.35 -8.14 12.09
CA PHE A 62 4.63 -9.07 11.21
C PHE A 62 5.57 -9.92 10.36
N TYR A 63 6.57 -9.28 9.75
CA TYR A 63 7.60 -9.93 8.94
C TYR A 63 8.44 -10.94 9.74
N ARG A 64 8.55 -10.77 11.07
CA ARG A 64 9.25 -11.66 12.00
C ARG A 64 8.35 -12.73 12.64
N GLY A 65 7.03 -12.62 12.46
CA GLY A 65 6.05 -13.53 13.04
C GLY A 65 5.68 -13.15 14.47
N ASP A 66 6.09 -11.97 14.94
CA ASP A 66 5.74 -11.43 16.25
C ASP A 66 4.35 -10.79 16.15
N ILE A 67 3.32 -11.62 15.93
CA ILE A 67 1.97 -11.19 15.55
C ILE A 67 1.31 -10.34 16.63
N ASP A 68 1.55 -10.62 17.92
CA ASP A 68 1.00 -9.81 19.00
C ASP A 68 1.54 -8.38 19.00
N LEU A 69 2.85 -8.24 18.79
CA LEU A 69 3.48 -6.92 18.69
C LEU A 69 3.04 -6.18 17.42
N ALA A 70 2.86 -6.91 16.32
CA ALA A 70 2.30 -6.34 15.10
C ALA A 70 0.87 -5.82 15.34
N ARG A 71 0.03 -6.61 16.00
CA ARG A 71 -1.36 -6.26 16.33
C ARG A 71 -1.43 -4.99 17.16
N GLU A 72 -0.70 -4.92 18.27
CA GLU A 72 -0.66 -3.73 19.15
C GLU A 72 -0.30 -2.46 18.37
N ASN A 73 0.71 -2.52 17.51
CA ASN A 73 1.18 -1.35 16.78
C ASN A 73 0.24 -0.94 15.64
N PHE A 74 -0.39 -1.88 14.96
CA PHE A 74 -1.41 -1.56 13.96
C PHE A 74 -2.69 -1.02 14.61
N ASP A 75 -3.12 -1.58 15.74
CA ASP A 75 -4.26 -1.05 16.50
C ASP A 75 -4.01 0.39 16.95
N ALA A 76 -2.84 0.67 17.53
CA ALA A 76 -2.46 2.03 17.93
C ALA A 76 -2.39 3.01 16.73
N ALA A 77 -1.90 2.56 15.57
CA ALA A 77 -1.86 3.40 14.37
C ALA A 77 -3.28 3.66 13.82
N LEU A 78 -4.12 2.63 13.76
CA LEU A 78 -5.47 2.71 13.23
C LEU A 78 -6.40 3.51 14.15
N GLU A 79 -6.25 3.43 15.47
CA GLU A 79 -7.00 4.28 16.41
C GLU A 79 -6.79 5.76 16.09
N VAL A 80 -5.54 6.19 15.85
CA VAL A 80 -5.24 7.57 15.47
C VAL A 80 -5.79 7.92 14.08
N ILE A 81 -5.69 7.01 13.11
CA ILE A 81 -6.26 7.20 11.77
C ILE A 81 -7.79 7.35 11.85
N GLU A 82 -8.46 6.57 12.72
CA GLU A 82 -9.91 6.48 12.85
C GLU A 82 -10.57 7.60 13.63
N THR A 83 -9.85 8.25 14.55
CA THR A 83 -10.37 9.34 15.42
C THR A 83 -11.03 10.50 14.67
N VAL A 84 -10.86 10.59 13.36
CA VAL A 84 -11.40 11.68 12.53
C VAL A 84 -12.68 11.30 11.78
N TYR A 85 -13.00 10.00 11.72
CA TYR A 85 -14.13 9.49 10.93
C TYR A 85 -15.42 9.32 11.72
N ALA A 86 -15.50 9.77 12.98
CA ALA A 86 -16.78 9.80 13.68
C ALA A 86 -17.78 10.71 12.92
N ASP A 87 -19.07 10.37 12.96
CA ASP A 87 -20.10 11.10 12.21
C ASP A 87 -20.86 12.04 13.16
N ASN A 88 -20.17 13.07 13.64
CA ASN A 88 -20.73 14.07 14.53
C ASN A 88 -20.05 15.44 14.34
N GLU A 89 -20.67 16.51 14.86
CA GLU A 89 -20.11 17.86 14.77
C GLU A 89 -18.69 17.96 15.35
N ASN A 90 -18.37 17.14 16.35
CA ASN A 90 -17.01 17.09 16.91
C ASN A 90 -16.01 16.50 15.93
N ALA A 91 -16.42 15.57 15.08
CA ALA A 91 -15.58 14.99 14.05
C ALA A 91 -15.45 15.88 12.82
N THR A 92 -16.47 16.68 12.48
CA THR A 92 -16.33 17.76 11.48
C THR A 92 -15.35 18.83 11.97
N LYS A 93 -15.44 19.22 13.25
CA LYS A 93 -14.46 20.12 13.89
C LYS A 93 -13.08 19.47 14.04
N ALA A 94 -13.01 18.17 14.33
CA ALA A 94 -11.77 17.43 14.39
C ALA A 94 -11.13 17.37 13.00
N ARG A 95 -11.88 17.10 11.92
CA ARG A 95 -11.42 17.19 10.52
C ARG A 95 -10.83 18.56 10.24
N SER A 96 -11.56 19.64 10.50
CA SER A 96 -11.07 21.01 10.22
C SER A 96 -9.81 21.36 11.03
N LEU A 97 -9.78 21.04 12.32
CA LEU A 97 -8.58 21.21 13.16
C LEU A 97 -7.44 20.29 12.70
N TRP A 98 -7.75 19.10 12.19
CA TRP A 98 -6.77 18.17 11.63
C TRP A 98 -6.16 18.69 10.33
N HIS A 99 -6.91 19.43 9.50
CA HIS A 99 -6.36 20.09 8.31
C HIS A 99 -5.38 21.22 8.66
N GLU A 100 -5.63 21.98 9.75
CA GLU A 100 -4.78 23.10 10.18
C GLU A 100 -3.58 22.68 11.05
N GLU A 101 -3.80 21.85 12.08
CA GLU A 101 -2.78 21.40 13.05
C GLU A 101 -2.02 20.16 12.55
N GLY A 102 -2.73 19.25 11.87
CA GLY A 102 -2.20 17.98 11.39
C GLY A 102 -1.27 18.09 10.19
N ARG A 103 -0.98 19.28 9.65
CA ARG A 103 0.16 19.47 8.73
C ARG A 103 1.51 19.14 9.37
N LYS A 104 1.60 19.14 10.71
CA LYS A 104 2.82 18.78 11.44
C LYS A 104 2.95 17.28 11.67
N ASP A 105 1.85 16.61 12.03
CA ASP A 105 1.83 15.18 12.38
C ASP A 105 1.72 14.30 11.12
N PHE A 106 2.39 13.16 11.11
CA PHE A 106 2.32 12.20 10.01
C PHE A 106 1.03 11.39 10.12
N LYS A 107 0.28 11.28 9.02
CA LYS A 107 -1.03 10.60 8.99
C LYS A 107 -1.10 9.42 8.00
N GLY A 108 -0.08 9.29 7.15
CA GLY A 108 -0.13 8.43 5.98
C GLY A 108 -0.93 9.04 4.83
N GLU A 109 -0.44 8.81 3.62
CA GLU A 109 -1.22 8.96 2.41
C GLU A 109 -2.33 7.89 2.36
N PRO A 110 -3.39 8.06 1.54
CA PRO A 110 -4.49 7.10 1.47
C PRO A 110 -4.06 5.64 1.29
N TYR A 111 -3.10 5.38 0.39
CA TYR A 111 -2.55 4.03 0.20
C TYR A 111 -1.83 3.46 1.43
N GLU A 112 -1.15 4.31 2.22
CA GLU A 112 -0.46 3.87 3.44
C GLU A 112 -1.48 3.48 4.51
N ARG A 113 -2.56 4.26 4.65
CA ARG A 113 -3.66 3.94 5.57
C ARG A 113 -4.37 2.66 5.16
N ALA A 114 -4.66 2.48 3.86
CA ALA A 114 -5.20 1.22 3.34
C ALA A 114 -4.28 0.04 3.69
N MET A 115 -2.95 0.18 3.51
CA MET A 115 -2.00 -0.87 3.89
C MET A 115 -1.97 -1.21 5.38
N ALA A 116 -2.28 -0.25 6.28
CA ALA A 116 -2.41 -0.54 7.72
C ALA A 116 -3.61 -1.47 7.98
N TYR A 117 -4.76 -1.22 7.33
CA TYR A 117 -5.91 -2.12 7.37
C TYR A 117 -5.64 -3.48 6.73
N TYR A 118 -4.82 -3.54 5.68
CA TYR A 118 -4.40 -4.81 5.06
C TYR A 118 -3.66 -5.68 6.07
N TYR A 119 -2.60 -5.17 6.70
CA TYR A 119 -1.85 -5.97 7.68
C TYR A 119 -2.71 -6.33 8.89
N ARG A 120 -3.56 -5.42 9.37
CA ARG A 120 -4.44 -5.72 10.49
C ARG A 120 -5.50 -6.78 10.16
N GLY A 121 -6.04 -6.73 8.95
CA GLY A 121 -6.97 -7.72 8.41
C GLY A 121 -6.30 -9.09 8.26
N LEU A 122 -5.04 -9.15 7.80
CA LEU A 122 -4.28 -10.40 7.77
C LEU A 122 -4.12 -11.00 9.17
N ILE A 123 -3.88 -10.18 10.20
CA ILE A 123 -3.82 -10.65 11.59
C ILE A 123 -5.16 -11.23 12.04
N TYR A 124 -6.29 -10.59 11.69
CA TYR A 124 -7.61 -11.18 11.94
C TYR A 124 -7.81 -12.52 11.23
N LEU A 125 -7.30 -12.68 10.00
CA LEU A 125 -7.31 -13.98 9.30
C LEU A 125 -6.45 -15.03 10.02
N ILE A 126 -5.27 -14.65 10.54
CA ILE A 126 -4.43 -15.53 11.38
C ILE A 126 -5.22 -16.02 12.59
N ASP A 127 -5.98 -15.13 13.22
CA ASP A 127 -6.78 -15.42 14.41
C ASP A 127 -8.11 -16.15 14.10
N GLY A 128 -8.45 -16.37 12.82
CA GLY A 128 -9.73 -16.96 12.39
C GLY A 128 -10.95 -16.04 12.62
N GLN A 129 -10.74 -14.74 12.82
CA GLN A 129 -11.78 -13.73 13.04
C GLN A 129 -12.23 -13.12 11.73
N TYR A 130 -12.97 -13.89 10.93
CA TYR A 130 -13.32 -13.54 9.55
C TYR A 130 -14.24 -12.32 9.41
N ASP A 131 -15.14 -12.11 10.36
CA ASP A 131 -15.98 -10.91 10.43
C ASP A 131 -15.14 -9.64 10.62
N ASN A 132 -14.22 -9.66 11.59
CA ASN A 132 -13.30 -8.56 11.85
C ASN A 132 -12.30 -8.37 10.70
N ALA A 133 -11.82 -9.45 10.09
CA ALA A 133 -10.96 -9.40 8.92
C ALA A 133 -11.67 -8.69 7.76
N ARG A 134 -12.90 -9.11 7.44
CA ARG A 134 -13.72 -8.48 6.41
C ARG A 134 -13.93 -7.00 6.70
N ALA A 135 -14.30 -6.65 7.93
CA ALA A 135 -14.49 -5.26 8.33
C ALA A 135 -13.22 -4.43 8.12
N SER A 136 -12.05 -4.96 8.51
CA SER A 136 -10.76 -4.30 8.29
C SER A 136 -10.50 -4.04 6.81
N PHE A 137 -10.69 -5.03 5.93
CA PHE A 137 -10.45 -4.86 4.49
C PHE A 137 -11.42 -3.86 3.83
N VAL A 138 -12.71 -3.88 4.24
CA VAL A 138 -13.69 -2.89 3.79
C VAL A 138 -13.34 -1.49 4.27
N SER A 139 -12.92 -1.31 5.52
CA SER A 139 -12.42 -0.01 6.03
C SER A 139 -11.18 0.48 5.28
N GLY A 140 -10.33 -0.44 4.83
CA GLY A 140 -9.19 -0.16 3.96
C GLY A 140 -9.61 0.44 2.61
N LEU A 141 -10.65 -0.10 1.97
CA LEU A 141 -11.23 0.44 0.73
C LEU A 141 -11.80 1.86 0.92
N MET A 142 -12.23 2.21 2.13
CA MET A 142 -12.83 3.52 2.35
C MET A 142 -11.78 4.64 2.50
N GLN A 143 -10.49 4.32 2.66
CA GLN A 143 -9.45 5.31 2.96
C GLN A 143 -9.22 6.36 1.85
N ASP A 144 -9.52 6.03 0.59
CA ASP A 144 -9.44 6.96 -0.54
C ASP A 144 -10.70 7.83 -0.67
N ALA A 145 -11.87 7.29 -0.33
CA ALA A 145 -13.15 8.00 -0.42
C ALA A 145 -13.23 9.21 0.54
N PHE A 146 -12.36 9.25 1.54
CA PHE A 146 -12.26 10.34 2.51
C PHE A 146 -11.20 11.40 2.14
N ALA A 147 -10.50 11.27 1.02
CA ALA A 147 -9.64 12.32 0.48
C ALA A 147 -10.51 13.33 -0.30
N GLU A 148 -10.63 14.55 0.20
CA GLU A 148 -11.50 15.61 -0.34
C GLU A 148 -11.39 15.80 -1.86
N GLU A 149 -12.38 15.28 -2.59
CA GLU A 149 -13.02 15.78 -3.83
C GLU A 149 -14.00 14.67 -4.27
N GLU A 150 -15.23 15.07 -4.63
CA GLU A 150 -16.32 14.14 -4.92
C GLU A 150 -15.92 13.08 -5.97
N GLN A 151 -16.20 11.81 -5.62
CA GLN A 151 -16.00 10.58 -6.40
C GLN A 151 -14.57 10.03 -6.45
N ASN A 152 -14.21 9.20 -5.45
CA ASN A 152 -13.13 8.23 -5.60
C ASN A 152 -13.56 6.89 -4.99
N ARG A 153 -13.99 5.93 -5.83
CA ARG A 153 -14.01 4.51 -5.46
C ARG A 153 -12.56 4.08 -5.34
N SER A 154 -12.19 3.48 -4.21
CA SER A 154 -10.85 2.94 -4.02
C SER A 154 -10.68 1.69 -4.87
N ASP A 155 -9.65 1.68 -5.72
CA ASP A 155 -9.38 0.60 -6.68
C ASP A 155 -8.44 -0.48 -6.09
N PHE A 156 -8.44 -0.65 -4.75
CA PHE A 156 -7.63 -1.64 -4.06
C PHE A 156 -8.21 -3.05 -4.27
N ALA A 157 -7.90 -3.66 -5.41
CA ALA A 157 -8.33 -5.01 -5.78
C ALA A 157 -7.99 -6.06 -4.70
N MET A 158 -6.84 -5.90 -4.03
CA MET A 158 -6.45 -6.77 -2.92
C MET A 158 -7.46 -6.77 -1.76
N MET A 159 -8.04 -5.61 -1.43
CA MET A 159 -8.99 -5.54 -0.32
C MET A 159 -10.30 -6.25 -0.67
N LEU A 160 -10.74 -6.17 -1.92
CA LEU A 160 -11.91 -6.90 -2.41
C LEU A 160 -11.69 -8.41 -2.37
N LEU A 161 -10.52 -8.89 -2.84
CA LEU A 161 -10.15 -10.30 -2.74
C LEU A 161 -10.21 -10.79 -1.28
N LEU A 162 -9.61 -10.05 -0.36
CA LEU A 162 -9.50 -10.43 1.04
C LEU A 162 -10.83 -10.30 1.79
N ALA A 163 -11.66 -9.31 1.46
CA ALA A 163 -13.02 -9.18 1.96
C ALA A 163 -13.90 -10.35 1.48
N GLY A 164 -13.79 -10.74 0.21
CA GLY A 164 -14.48 -11.90 -0.36
C GLY A 164 -14.03 -13.21 0.27
N TRP A 165 -12.71 -13.39 0.46
CA TRP A 165 -12.17 -14.56 1.16
C TRP A 165 -12.72 -14.68 2.59
N SER A 166 -12.70 -13.56 3.32
CA SER A 166 -13.24 -13.49 4.68
C SER A 166 -14.73 -13.82 4.72
N ALA A 167 -15.52 -13.26 3.80
CA ALA A 167 -16.94 -13.56 3.64
C ALA A 167 -17.20 -15.05 3.34
N GLN A 168 -16.38 -15.66 2.48
CA GLN A 168 -16.48 -17.08 2.17
C GLN A 168 -16.20 -17.94 3.41
N LYS A 169 -15.13 -17.64 4.16
CA LYS A 169 -14.75 -18.42 5.36
C LYS A 169 -15.75 -18.28 6.51
N MET A 170 -16.43 -17.14 6.64
CA MET A 170 -17.53 -16.97 7.61
C MET A 170 -18.88 -17.57 7.14
N GLY A 171 -18.93 -18.23 5.98
CA GLY A 171 -20.16 -18.86 5.48
C GLY A 171 -21.17 -17.87 4.89
N SER A 172 -20.72 -16.73 4.37
CA SER A 172 -21.55 -15.69 3.73
C SER A 172 -21.29 -15.65 2.21
N PRO A 173 -21.80 -16.63 1.43
CA PRO A 173 -21.47 -16.76 0.01
C PRO A 173 -21.94 -15.57 -0.84
N VAL A 174 -23.07 -14.93 -0.50
CA VAL A 174 -23.56 -13.74 -1.22
C VAL A 174 -22.58 -12.57 -1.10
N LEU A 175 -22.09 -12.29 0.12
CA LEU A 175 -21.11 -11.24 0.35
C LEU A 175 -19.75 -11.56 -0.31
N ALA A 176 -19.40 -12.85 -0.42
CA ALA A 176 -18.21 -13.28 -1.12
C ALA A 176 -18.34 -13.05 -2.62
N GLU A 177 -19.47 -13.46 -3.22
CA GLU A 177 -19.79 -13.26 -4.63
C GLU A 177 -19.80 -11.78 -5.00
N GLU A 178 -20.41 -10.91 -4.19
CA GLU A 178 -20.41 -9.46 -4.41
C GLU A 178 -18.99 -8.88 -4.44
N ALA A 179 -18.17 -9.24 -3.45
CA ALA A 179 -16.79 -8.76 -3.37
C ALA A 179 -15.93 -9.27 -4.54
N TYR A 180 -16.10 -10.54 -4.94
CA TYR A 180 -15.40 -11.11 -6.09
C TYR A 180 -15.90 -10.55 -7.42
N ALA A 181 -17.19 -10.27 -7.57
CA ALA A 181 -17.72 -9.60 -8.74
C ALA A 181 -17.13 -8.18 -8.88
N GLU A 182 -17.04 -7.42 -7.78
CA GLU A 182 -16.40 -6.10 -7.78
C GLU A 182 -14.90 -6.21 -8.10
N LEU A 183 -14.20 -7.21 -7.52
CA LEU A 183 -12.82 -7.52 -7.90
C LEU A 183 -12.68 -7.75 -9.40
N LEU A 184 -13.58 -8.53 -10.02
CA LEU A 184 -13.56 -8.80 -11.46
C LEU A 184 -13.90 -7.57 -12.33
N THR A 185 -14.49 -6.51 -11.76
CA THR A 185 -14.59 -5.23 -12.48
C THR A 185 -13.24 -4.52 -12.56
N LEU A 186 -12.42 -4.69 -11.51
CA LEU A 186 -11.07 -4.14 -11.41
C LEU A 186 -10.00 -5.08 -11.93
N ARG A 187 -10.28 -6.39 -12.07
CA ARG A 187 -9.36 -7.45 -12.52
C ARG A 187 -10.10 -8.60 -13.24
N PRO A 188 -10.68 -8.38 -14.44
CA PRO A 188 -11.46 -9.36 -15.21
C PRO A 188 -10.96 -10.81 -15.30
N ASP A 189 -9.65 -11.05 -15.46
CA ASP A 189 -9.13 -12.43 -15.56
C ASP A 189 -8.49 -12.95 -14.25
N PHE A 190 -8.75 -12.30 -13.11
CA PHE A 190 -8.20 -12.74 -11.84
C PHE A 190 -8.84 -14.07 -11.41
N PRO A 191 -8.04 -15.08 -11.02
CA PRO A 191 -8.59 -16.36 -10.57
C PRO A 191 -9.26 -16.19 -9.20
N ILE A 192 -10.58 -16.30 -9.18
CA ILE A 192 -11.39 -16.19 -7.97
C ILE A 192 -11.24 -17.48 -7.14
N PRO A 193 -11.14 -17.38 -5.80
CA PRO A 193 -11.07 -18.55 -4.95
C PRO A 193 -12.25 -19.52 -5.14
N SER A 194 -11.96 -20.82 -5.15
CA SER A 194 -13.01 -21.84 -5.17
C SER A 194 -13.69 -21.93 -3.82
N ALA A 195 -14.99 -22.30 -3.81
CA ALA A 195 -15.78 -22.37 -2.58
C ALA A 195 -15.16 -23.30 -1.50
N ASP A 196 -14.46 -24.35 -1.94
CA ASP A 196 -13.80 -25.36 -1.10
C ASP A 196 -12.30 -25.10 -0.85
N ASP A 197 -11.73 -24.01 -1.37
CA ASP A 197 -10.35 -23.61 -1.05
C ASP A 197 -10.23 -23.29 0.43
N ASN A 198 -9.23 -23.85 1.10
CA ASN A 198 -8.96 -23.63 2.53
C ASN A 198 -7.57 -23.04 2.78
N VAL A 199 -6.77 -22.80 1.73
CA VAL A 199 -5.46 -22.17 1.83
C VAL A 199 -5.47 -20.86 1.04
N LEU A 200 -5.18 -19.75 1.72
CA LEU A 200 -4.84 -18.47 1.12
C LEU A 200 -3.33 -18.27 1.19
N ILE A 201 -2.70 -18.04 0.05
CA ILE A 201 -1.28 -17.72 -0.04
C ILE A 201 -1.16 -16.26 -0.44
N ILE A 202 -0.43 -15.48 0.36
CA ILE A 202 -0.10 -14.07 0.08
C ILE A 202 1.41 -13.93 -0.04
N ALA A 203 1.88 -13.27 -1.09
CA ALA A 203 3.29 -12.97 -1.27
C ALA A 203 3.55 -11.50 -1.62
N GLU A 204 4.54 -10.92 -0.95
CA GLU A 204 4.95 -9.54 -1.13
C GLU A 204 6.29 -9.43 -1.88
N THR A 205 6.34 -8.52 -2.86
CA THR A 205 7.55 -8.27 -3.67
C THR A 205 8.02 -6.83 -3.61
N GLY A 206 9.32 -6.62 -3.80
CA GLY A 206 9.90 -5.29 -3.92
C GLY A 206 9.92 -4.44 -2.65
N TYR A 207 10.08 -3.14 -2.86
CA TYR A 207 10.22 -2.12 -1.83
C TYR A 207 9.23 -0.99 -2.04
N SER A 208 8.95 -0.27 -0.94
CA SER A 208 7.92 0.75 -0.90
C SER A 208 8.06 1.79 -2.01
N PRO A 209 6.94 2.37 -2.47
CA PRO A 209 6.99 3.63 -3.18
C PRO A 209 7.73 4.68 -2.34
N ARG A 210 8.42 5.58 -3.02
CA ARG A 210 9.20 6.65 -2.39
C ARG A 210 8.55 7.99 -2.65
N LYS A 211 8.38 8.75 -1.57
CA LYS A 211 7.84 10.10 -1.58
C LYS A 211 9.00 11.09 -1.59
N LEU A 212 9.04 11.97 -2.60
CA LEU A 212 10.13 12.92 -2.81
C LEU A 212 9.58 14.34 -3.01
N ALA A 213 10.42 15.34 -2.73
CA ALA A 213 10.15 16.72 -3.07
C ALA A 213 10.82 17.09 -4.40
N ASP A 214 10.08 17.72 -5.30
CA ASP A 214 10.53 18.19 -6.62
C ASP A 214 10.29 19.70 -6.78
N GLY A 215 10.73 20.27 -7.91
CA GLY A 215 10.55 21.68 -8.28
C GLY A 215 11.48 22.66 -7.55
N MET A 216 11.58 23.90 -8.06
CA MET A 216 12.39 24.95 -7.42
C MET A 216 11.83 25.29 -6.03
N GLY A 217 12.59 24.98 -4.98
CA GLY A 217 12.20 25.21 -3.58
C GLY A 217 11.64 23.99 -2.84
N HIS A 218 11.52 22.82 -3.49
CA HIS A 218 11.05 21.56 -2.88
C HIS A 218 9.61 21.62 -2.33
N TYR A 219 8.71 22.31 -3.05
CA TYR A 219 7.30 22.44 -2.71
C TYR A 219 6.39 21.45 -3.43
N GLU A 220 6.89 20.74 -4.44
CA GLU A 220 6.11 19.77 -5.21
C GLU A 220 6.35 18.37 -4.68
N LEU A 221 5.29 17.56 -4.63
CA LEU A 221 5.35 16.19 -4.15
C LEU A 221 5.32 15.22 -5.33
N VAL A 222 6.28 14.30 -5.37
CA VAL A 222 6.32 13.25 -6.41
C VAL A 222 6.54 11.88 -5.80
N PHE A 223 5.87 10.88 -6.36
CA PHE A 223 6.09 9.48 -6.05
C PHE A 223 7.03 8.85 -7.08
N ARG A 224 7.89 7.94 -6.62
CA ARG A 224 8.78 7.14 -7.45
C ARG A 224 8.74 5.68 -7.02
N PRO A 225 9.00 4.72 -7.92
CA PRO A 225 9.14 3.33 -7.53
C PRO A 225 10.22 3.16 -6.45
N GLY A 226 10.12 2.08 -5.68
CA GLY A 226 11.21 1.60 -4.84
C GLY A 226 12.50 1.38 -5.65
N LYS A 227 13.63 1.22 -4.96
CA LYS A 227 14.93 0.97 -5.60
C LYS A 227 15.44 -0.43 -5.27
N ASN A 228 16.40 -0.91 -6.06
CA ASN A 228 17.18 -2.13 -5.81
C ASN A 228 16.34 -3.42 -5.81
N PHE A 229 15.33 -3.47 -6.68
CA PHE A 229 14.53 -4.66 -6.93
C PHE A 229 14.08 -4.72 -8.39
N THR A 230 13.91 -5.94 -8.88
CA THR A 230 13.38 -6.23 -10.23
C THR A 230 12.37 -7.36 -10.19
N GLU A 231 12.25 -8.08 -9.07
CA GLU A 231 11.23 -9.11 -8.89
C GLU A 231 9.83 -8.49 -8.85
N LYS A 232 8.99 -8.91 -9.80
CA LYS A 232 7.64 -8.40 -10.07
C LYS A 232 6.61 -9.51 -10.21
N GLN A 233 7.08 -10.75 -10.28
CA GLN A 233 6.27 -11.95 -10.31
C GLN A 233 6.91 -13.00 -9.38
N ILE A 234 6.09 -13.93 -8.93
CA ILE A 234 6.52 -15.01 -8.05
C ILE A 234 5.80 -16.32 -8.41
N SER A 235 6.56 -17.40 -8.40
CA SER A 235 6.03 -18.76 -8.36
C SER A 235 6.59 -19.49 -7.14
N VAL A 236 5.80 -20.41 -6.58
CA VAL A 236 6.15 -21.18 -5.39
C VAL A 236 6.16 -22.65 -5.73
N ASN A 237 7.28 -23.31 -5.45
CA ASN A 237 7.35 -24.77 -5.46
C ASN A 237 6.90 -25.30 -4.09
N THR A 238 5.78 -26.04 -4.08
CA THR A 238 5.15 -26.58 -2.87
C THR A 238 5.56 -28.04 -2.55
N GLY A 239 6.69 -28.51 -3.11
CA GLY A 239 7.21 -29.87 -2.87
C GLY A 239 6.71 -30.93 -3.84
N GLY A 240 6.12 -30.51 -4.96
CA GLY A 240 5.58 -31.41 -5.99
C GLY A 240 4.79 -30.69 -7.09
N GLN A 241 4.39 -29.44 -6.83
CA GLN A 241 3.70 -28.59 -7.79
C GLN A 241 4.34 -27.20 -7.80
N GLN A 242 4.46 -26.63 -9.01
CA GLN A 242 4.75 -25.22 -9.18
C GLN A 242 3.42 -24.46 -9.19
N LEU A 243 3.27 -23.51 -8.27
CA LEU A 243 2.12 -22.63 -8.19
C LEU A 243 2.54 -21.21 -8.59
N SER A 244 1.89 -20.65 -9.61
CA SER A 244 2.00 -19.21 -9.90
C SER A 244 1.12 -18.45 -8.91
N LEU A 245 1.64 -17.35 -8.33
CA LEU A 245 0.82 -16.45 -7.53
C LEU A 245 0.50 -15.24 -8.39
N GLU A 246 -0.78 -14.98 -8.59
CA GLU A 246 -1.23 -13.88 -9.43
C GLU A 246 -1.07 -12.55 -8.69
N PRO A 247 -0.48 -11.53 -9.33
CA PRO A 247 -0.40 -10.19 -8.76
C PRO A 247 -1.81 -9.60 -8.65
N VAL A 248 -2.19 -9.21 -7.43
CA VAL A 248 -3.49 -8.59 -7.16
C VAL A 248 -3.38 -7.08 -7.03
N GLU A 249 -2.28 -6.58 -6.47
CA GLU A 249 -2.11 -5.15 -6.17
C GLU A 249 -0.71 -4.61 -6.45
N SER A 250 -0.67 -3.35 -6.90
CA SER A 250 0.55 -2.55 -7.00
C SER A 250 0.44 -1.35 -6.06
N VAL A 251 1.15 -1.40 -4.93
CA VAL A 251 1.19 -0.31 -3.95
C VAL A 251 1.79 0.95 -4.56
N TYR A 252 2.76 0.82 -5.47
CA TYR A 252 3.29 1.98 -6.21
C TYR A 252 2.22 2.64 -7.08
N TRP A 253 1.39 1.86 -7.79
CA TRP A 253 0.29 2.40 -8.58
C TRP A 253 -0.67 3.20 -7.68
N GLN A 254 -1.10 2.60 -6.58
CA GLN A 254 -2.00 3.25 -5.61
C GLN A 254 -1.40 4.54 -5.02
N ALA A 255 -0.07 4.59 -4.82
CA ALA A 255 0.60 5.81 -4.38
C ALA A 255 0.60 6.92 -5.45
N THR A 256 0.54 6.57 -6.74
CA THR A 256 0.59 7.52 -7.86
C THR A 256 -0.76 7.91 -8.45
N SER A 257 -1.80 7.09 -8.23
CA SER A 257 -3.16 7.33 -8.70
C SER A 257 -4.03 7.85 -7.56
N ARG A 258 -4.48 9.10 -7.66
CA ARG A 258 -5.61 9.58 -6.84
C ARG A 258 -6.86 9.44 -7.69
N GLY A 259 -7.62 8.35 -7.52
CA GLY A 259 -8.87 8.15 -8.27
C GLY A 259 -8.72 8.07 -9.78
N GLY A 260 -7.67 7.40 -10.26
CA GLY A 260 -7.41 7.26 -11.70
C GLY A 260 -6.77 8.49 -12.39
N ARG A 261 -6.42 9.55 -11.65
CA ARG A 261 -5.61 10.68 -12.19
C ARG A 261 -4.14 10.59 -11.74
N PRO A 262 -3.16 10.77 -12.65
CA PRO A 262 -1.80 11.12 -12.26
C PRO A 262 -1.84 12.40 -11.44
N VAL A 263 -1.15 12.45 -10.29
CA VAL A 263 -1.04 13.65 -9.45
C VAL A 263 -0.76 14.90 -10.30
N ASP A 264 -1.61 15.92 -10.14
CA ASP A 264 -1.95 17.06 -11.05
C ASP A 264 -0.84 17.93 -11.67
N LYS A 265 0.45 17.56 -11.61
CA LYS A 265 1.52 18.32 -12.29
C LYS A 265 2.69 17.50 -12.85
N ILE A 266 2.48 16.20 -13.10
CA ILE A 266 3.44 15.40 -13.88
C ILE A 266 3.48 15.82 -15.36
N ILE A 267 2.48 16.57 -15.83
CA ILE A 267 2.32 16.98 -17.22
C ILE A 267 2.60 18.48 -17.35
N GLU A 268 3.84 18.86 -17.67
CA GLU A 268 4.16 20.04 -18.50
C GLU A 268 5.68 20.27 -18.65
N GLY A 269 6.52 19.70 -17.78
CA GLY A 269 7.98 19.93 -17.83
C GLY A 269 8.85 18.80 -18.39
N LYS A 270 8.33 17.57 -18.51
CA LYS A 270 9.10 16.36 -18.90
C LYS A 270 8.41 15.49 -19.96
N ALA A 271 7.50 16.08 -20.74
CA ALA A 271 7.00 15.47 -21.97
C ALA A 271 8.11 15.19 -23.02
N SER A 272 9.36 15.61 -22.76
CA SER A 272 10.53 15.31 -23.58
C SER A 272 11.23 13.98 -23.27
N PHE A 273 10.82 13.21 -22.25
CA PHE A 273 11.34 11.85 -21.99
C PHE A 273 10.36 10.73 -22.34
N ALA A 274 9.30 11.05 -23.09
CA ALA A 274 8.39 10.09 -23.72
C ALA A 274 8.37 10.19 -25.26
N ASN A 275 9.35 10.90 -25.85
CA ASN A 275 9.55 10.91 -27.31
C ASN A 275 10.53 9.81 -27.76
N THR A 276 10.22 8.56 -27.40
CA THR A 276 10.76 7.39 -28.10
C THR A 276 9.60 6.48 -28.44
N THR A 277 8.99 6.80 -29.58
CA THR A 277 7.77 6.25 -30.17
C THR A 277 7.96 4.82 -30.71
N GLY A 278 8.43 3.88 -29.88
CA GLY A 278 8.64 2.49 -30.28
C GLY A 278 8.60 1.47 -29.15
N ASP A 279 8.96 1.86 -27.93
CA ASP A 279 9.15 0.91 -26.82
C ASP A 279 8.09 1.03 -25.70
N LEU A 280 7.35 2.14 -25.65
CA LEU A 280 6.23 2.32 -24.72
C LEU A 280 5.08 1.33 -24.96
N GLY A 281 4.92 0.85 -26.21
CA GLY A 281 3.92 -0.16 -26.56
C GLY A 281 4.28 -1.59 -26.16
N ARG A 282 5.56 -1.90 -25.93
CA ARG A 282 6.01 -3.21 -25.42
C ARG A 282 6.00 -3.24 -23.91
N ASP A 283 6.44 -2.17 -23.25
CA ASP A 283 6.32 -2.03 -21.79
C ASP A 283 4.84 -2.05 -21.34
N LEU A 284 3.90 -1.53 -22.14
CA LEU A 284 2.46 -1.57 -21.83
C LEU A 284 1.79 -2.91 -22.17
N ALA A 285 2.27 -3.65 -23.18
CA ALA A 285 1.70 -4.95 -23.56
C ALA A 285 2.26 -6.12 -22.71
N GLN A 286 3.45 -5.95 -22.13
CA GLN A 286 4.15 -6.97 -21.34
C GLN A 286 3.84 -6.87 -19.83
N LEU A 287 3.21 -5.77 -19.40
CA LEU A 287 2.42 -5.67 -18.16
C LEU A 287 1.12 -6.47 -18.29
N GLY A 288 1.23 -7.80 -18.39
CA GLY A 288 0.09 -8.74 -18.50
C GLY A 288 -0.89 -8.71 -17.33
N VAL A 289 -0.59 -7.95 -16.27
CA VAL A 289 -1.48 -7.63 -15.14
C VAL A 289 -2.30 -6.37 -15.40
N THR A 290 -1.91 -5.52 -16.34
CA THR A 290 -2.69 -4.36 -16.78
C THR A 290 -3.59 -4.72 -17.98
N ALA A 291 -3.22 -5.71 -18.80
CA ALA A 291 -4.00 -6.13 -19.98
C ALA A 291 -5.13 -7.11 -19.67
N ARG A 292 -4.96 -8.01 -18.68
CA ARG A 292 -6.01 -8.95 -18.23
C ARG A 292 -7.10 -8.34 -17.34
N VAL A 293 -6.96 -7.04 -17.14
CA VAL A 293 -7.78 -6.24 -16.25
C VAL A 293 -8.77 -5.37 -17.05
N PHE A 294 -8.74 -5.44 -18.38
CA PHE A 294 -9.45 -4.52 -19.25
C PHE A 294 -10.22 -5.19 -20.40
N SER A 295 -10.80 -6.38 -20.22
CA SER A 295 -11.60 -7.02 -21.29
C SER A 295 -13.03 -7.47 -20.92
N PRO A 296 -13.85 -6.58 -20.34
CA PRO A 296 -15.23 -6.53 -20.84
C PRO A 296 -15.83 -5.14 -21.03
N ALA A 297 -15.06 -4.04 -20.93
CA ALA A 297 -15.62 -2.68 -21.10
C ALA A 297 -15.72 -2.20 -22.56
N LEU A 298 -15.30 -2.98 -23.55
CA LEU A 298 -15.35 -2.61 -24.98
C LEU A 298 -16.13 -3.64 -25.80
N GLY A 299 -17.38 -3.88 -25.40
CA GLY A 299 -18.40 -4.40 -26.30
C GLY A 299 -19.15 -3.25 -26.95
N GLY A 300 -18.86 -2.94 -28.22
CA GLY A 300 -19.57 -1.89 -28.95
C GLY A 300 -19.18 -1.82 -30.42
N SER A 301 -20.05 -2.35 -31.26
CA SER A 301 -19.96 -2.45 -32.71
C SER A 301 -19.83 -1.12 -33.47
N SER A 302 -19.06 -1.17 -34.56
CA SER A 302 -19.26 -0.43 -35.83
C SER A 302 -19.37 1.11 -35.82
N GLY A 303 -18.42 1.76 -36.48
CA GLY A 303 -18.71 2.88 -37.39
C GLY A 303 -18.30 4.29 -36.94
N GLN A 304 -17.32 4.85 -37.67
CA GLN A 304 -17.28 6.24 -38.19
C GLN A 304 -17.29 7.45 -37.22
N VAL A 305 -16.24 8.28 -37.41
CA VAL A 305 -16.19 9.78 -37.35
C VAL A 305 -16.01 10.48 -36.01
N GLY A 306 -15.00 11.36 -35.95
CA GLY A 306 -15.14 12.68 -35.32
C GLY A 306 -13.93 13.25 -34.58
N ASN A 307 -13.00 13.88 -35.29
CA ASN A 307 -12.14 14.93 -34.70
C ASN A 307 -13.03 16.07 -34.18
N THR A 308 -12.79 16.61 -32.97
CA THR A 308 -12.76 18.05 -32.62
C THR A 308 -12.81 18.28 -31.10
N LEU A 309 -11.81 18.98 -30.55
CA LEU A 309 -11.96 20.32 -29.95
C LEU A 309 -10.67 20.79 -29.25
N ALA A 310 -10.41 22.09 -29.41
CA ALA A 310 -9.22 22.82 -28.98
C ALA A 310 -9.50 23.69 -27.74
N LEU A 311 -8.44 23.93 -26.96
CA LEU A 311 -8.06 25.15 -26.20
C LEU A 311 -9.14 26.00 -25.49
N ILE A 312 -8.96 26.25 -24.19
CA ILE A 312 -8.78 27.57 -23.51
C ILE A 312 -8.94 27.42 -21.98
N GLY A 313 -8.08 28.09 -21.20
CA GLY A 313 -8.32 28.39 -19.79
C GLY A 313 -7.16 29.08 -19.07
N VAL A 314 -7.01 30.40 -19.21
CA VAL A 314 -6.18 31.25 -18.33
C VAL A 314 -7.08 31.88 -17.26
N ALA A 315 -6.77 31.65 -15.98
CA ALA A 315 -7.05 32.48 -14.80
C ALA A 315 -6.48 31.76 -13.55
N SER A 316 -5.99 32.34 -12.47
CA SER A 316 -5.53 33.67 -12.07
C SER A 316 -4.73 33.42 -10.76
N MET A 317 -3.53 33.98 -10.59
CA MET A 317 -2.82 33.93 -9.30
C MET A 317 -3.53 34.86 -8.31
N ALA A 318 -4.45 34.32 -7.52
CA ALA A 318 -4.82 34.94 -6.27
C ALA A 318 -3.70 34.71 -5.26
N LEU A 319 -2.90 35.76 -5.03
CA LEU A 319 -1.97 35.87 -3.91
C LEU A 319 -2.76 35.80 -2.60
N SER A 320 -2.94 34.59 -2.07
CA SER A 320 -3.02 34.44 -0.62
C SER A 320 -1.58 34.31 -0.12
N ALA A 321 -1.12 35.34 0.58
CA ALA A 321 0.13 35.34 1.33
C ALA A 321 0.02 34.33 2.49
N ASN A 322 0.02 33.04 2.17
CA ASN A 322 0.26 31.95 3.09
C ASN A 322 1.36 31.12 2.45
N VAL A 323 2.57 31.25 2.98
CA VAL A 323 3.75 30.47 2.59
C VAL A 323 3.33 29.01 2.42
N LYS A 324 3.34 28.47 1.19
CA LYS A 324 3.07 27.04 0.99
C LYS A 324 4.11 26.28 1.82
N PRO A 325 3.72 25.48 2.82
CA PRO A 325 4.68 24.67 3.54
C PRO A 325 5.35 23.69 2.56
N ARG A 326 6.63 23.42 2.78
CA ARG A 326 7.39 22.42 1.98
C ARG A 326 6.67 21.07 1.96
N ALA A 327 6.85 20.33 0.87
CA ALA A 327 6.24 19.02 0.70
C ALA A 327 6.67 18.07 1.84
N ASP A 328 5.71 17.42 2.50
CA ASP A 328 6.02 16.38 3.48
C ASP A 328 6.46 15.10 2.76
N ILE A 329 7.76 14.82 2.84
CA ILE A 329 8.40 13.66 2.21
C ILE A 329 8.52 12.45 3.12
N ARG A 330 7.94 12.48 4.32
CA ARG A 330 7.84 11.27 5.16
C ARG A 330 6.98 10.23 4.44
N TYR A 331 7.38 8.96 4.53
CA TYR A 331 6.65 7.82 3.97
C TYR A 331 7.01 6.54 4.73
N TRP A 332 6.12 5.55 4.65
CA TRP A 332 6.25 4.21 5.20
C TRP A 332 7.18 3.37 4.31
N SER A 333 8.44 3.28 4.74
CA SER A 333 9.53 2.68 3.99
C SER A 333 9.50 1.14 3.95
N ARG A 334 8.75 0.53 4.86
CA ARG A 334 8.57 -0.93 4.97
C ARG A 334 7.36 -1.47 4.22
N LEU A 335 6.78 -0.73 3.28
CA LEU A 335 5.75 -1.29 2.39
C LEU A 335 6.34 -2.11 1.23
N PRO A 336 5.57 -3.06 0.67
CA PRO A 336 5.93 -3.72 -0.58
C PRO A 336 5.69 -2.83 -1.78
N ASP A 337 6.21 -3.25 -2.92
CA ASP A 337 5.83 -2.68 -4.21
C ASP A 337 4.55 -3.34 -4.72
N ALA A 338 4.45 -4.67 -4.62
CA ALA A 338 3.30 -5.43 -5.09
C ALA A 338 2.94 -6.60 -4.18
N VAL A 339 1.65 -6.94 -4.17
CA VAL A 339 1.07 -8.08 -3.46
C VAL A 339 0.51 -9.08 -4.47
N HIS A 340 0.80 -10.35 -4.23
CA HIS A 340 0.39 -11.48 -5.06
C HIS A 340 -0.38 -12.46 -4.20
N SER A 341 -1.24 -13.24 -4.84
CA SER A 341 -2.01 -14.25 -4.15
C SER A 341 -2.33 -15.46 -4.99
N ALA A 342 -2.54 -16.58 -4.31
CA ALA A 342 -3.15 -17.76 -4.87
C ALA A 342 -4.00 -18.42 -3.78
N THR A 343 -5.00 -19.18 -4.20
CA THR A 343 -5.78 -20.03 -3.30
C THR A 343 -5.75 -21.47 -3.78
N MET A 344 -5.93 -22.39 -2.85
CA MET A 344 -6.06 -23.81 -3.16
C MET A 344 -6.81 -24.54 -2.05
N ARG A 345 -7.33 -25.70 -2.40
CA ARG A 345 -7.70 -26.74 -1.44
C ARG A 345 -6.52 -27.65 -1.15
N SER A 346 -6.00 -27.60 0.07
CA SER A 346 -4.86 -28.42 0.49
C SER A 346 -4.77 -28.49 2.02
N ASN A 347 -3.98 -29.44 2.54
CA ASN A 347 -3.62 -29.49 3.96
C ASN A 347 -2.09 -29.38 4.09
N PRO A 348 -1.53 -28.17 3.98
CA PRO A 348 -0.09 -27.96 4.00
C PRO A 348 0.47 -28.33 5.38
N SER A 349 1.27 -29.40 5.44
CA SER A 349 1.86 -29.90 6.69
C SER A 349 3.31 -29.44 6.91
N ASN A 350 4.00 -29.00 5.85
CA ASN A 350 5.37 -28.50 5.95
C ASN A 350 5.69 -27.45 4.87
N VAL A 351 5.43 -26.17 5.20
CA VAL A 351 5.80 -25.05 4.31
C VAL A 351 7.28 -24.70 4.36
N SER A 352 8.07 -25.26 5.29
CA SER A 352 9.49 -24.91 5.43
C SER A 352 10.34 -25.40 4.25
N ALA A 353 9.83 -26.38 3.50
CA ALA A 353 10.45 -26.89 2.28
C ALA A 353 10.06 -26.09 1.03
N TRP A 354 9.10 -25.16 1.14
CA TRP A 354 8.62 -24.39 -0.01
C TRP A 354 9.69 -23.40 -0.47
N GLN A 355 9.78 -23.22 -1.78
CA GLN A 355 10.74 -22.30 -2.39
C GLN A 355 10.05 -21.37 -3.36
N ALA A 356 10.25 -20.07 -3.14
CA ALA A 356 9.86 -19.05 -4.10
C ALA A 356 10.92 -18.90 -5.19
N GLN A 357 10.45 -18.80 -6.43
CA GLN A 357 11.19 -18.32 -7.58
C GLN A 357 10.59 -16.98 -8.00
N TYR A 358 11.45 -16.04 -8.34
CA TYR A 358 11.07 -14.67 -8.65
C TYR A 358 11.39 -14.37 -10.10
N PHE A 359 10.54 -13.55 -10.73
CA PHE A 359 10.73 -13.13 -12.12
C PHE A 359 10.52 -11.63 -12.25
N ASP A 360 11.16 -11.03 -13.25
CA ASP A 360 10.94 -9.63 -13.61
C ASP A 360 9.64 -9.45 -14.41
N LEU A 361 9.39 -8.25 -14.95
CA LEU A 361 8.19 -7.98 -15.74
C LEU A 361 8.14 -8.78 -17.05
N ASP A 362 9.30 -9.13 -17.60
CA ASP A 362 9.42 -9.87 -18.85
C ASP A 362 9.33 -11.39 -18.64
N GLY A 363 9.21 -11.83 -17.38
CA GLY A 363 9.21 -13.24 -17.00
C GLY A 363 10.62 -13.84 -16.91
N ASN A 364 11.68 -13.04 -16.93
CA ASN A 364 13.04 -13.55 -16.75
C ASN A 364 13.30 -13.85 -15.28
N PRO A 365 13.99 -14.96 -14.95
CA PRO A 365 14.33 -15.28 -13.57
C PRO A 365 15.19 -14.20 -12.89
N VAL A 366 14.76 -13.77 -11.71
CA VAL A 366 15.52 -12.86 -10.84
C VAL A 366 16.31 -13.69 -9.84
N THR A 367 17.63 -13.47 -9.79
CA THR A 367 18.50 -14.17 -8.84
C THR A 367 18.31 -13.61 -7.43
N LEU A 368 17.35 -14.18 -6.70
CA LEU A 368 17.03 -13.84 -5.32
C LEU A 368 16.74 -15.12 -4.54
N LYS A 369 17.34 -15.26 -3.35
CA LYS A 369 17.10 -16.42 -2.49
C LYS A 369 15.69 -16.37 -1.91
N SER A 370 14.96 -17.49 -1.98
CA SER A 370 13.70 -17.64 -1.27
C SER A 370 13.89 -17.38 0.22
N ARG A 371 13.01 -16.57 0.79
CA ARG A 371 12.85 -16.45 2.24
C ARG A 371 11.93 -17.55 2.77
N ALA A 372 11.83 -17.63 4.10
CA ALA A 372 10.95 -18.57 4.77
C ALA A 372 9.49 -18.16 4.59
N PHE A 373 8.64 -19.14 4.32
CA PHE A 373 7.19 -19.00 4.37
C PHE A 373 6.72 -19.07 5.82
N ARG A 374 5.75 -18.22 6.17
CA ARG A 374 5.02 -18.30 7.44
C ARG A 374 3.71 -18.99 7.21
N HIS A 375 3.36 -19.90 8.11
CA HIS A 375 2.13 -20.67 8.02
C HIS A 375 1.35 -20.51 9.32
N TYR A 376 0.11 -20.11 9.15
CA TYR A 376 -0.87 -19.98 10.21
C TYR A 376 -2.05 -20.87 9.86
N GLN A 377 -2.51 -21.64 10.83
CA GLN A 377 -3.70 -22.47 10.73
C GLN A 377 -4.66 -22.06 11.82
N ASP A 378 -5.91 -21.79 11.46
CA ASP A 378 -6.96 -21.50 12.43
C ASP A 378 -7.60 -22.78 12.98
N ALA A 379 -8.50 -22.63 13.97
CA ALA A 379 -9.23 -23.75 14.56
C ALA A 379 -10.22 -24.44 13.59
N GLN A 380 -10.52 -23.82 12.45
CA GLN A 380 -11.47 -24.31 11.44
C GLN A 380 -10.75 -25.08 10.31
N GLY A 381 -9.42 -25.18 10.37
CA GLY A 381 -8.61 -25.88 9.36
C GLY A 381 -8.35 -25.06 8.10
N ASN A 382 -8.57 -23.74 8.15
CA ASN A 382 -8.15 -22.82 7.12
C ASN A 382 -6.71 -22.36 7.38
N HIS A 383 -6.01 -22.03 6.31
CA HIS A 383 -4.61 -21.70 6.34
C HIS A 383 -4.35 -20.35 5.68
N LEU A 384 -3.57 -19.50 6.36
CA LEU A 384 -2.90 -18.36 5.74
C LEU A 384 -1.41 -18.68 5.63
N ILE A 385 -0.90 -18.67 4.41
CA ILE A 385 0.53 -18.76 4.12
C ILE A 385 1.00 -17.41 3.63
N TRP A 386 1.96 -16.82 4.34
CA TRP A 386 2.50 -15.52 3.99
C TRP A 386 3.98 -15.60 3.65
N HIS A 387 4.39 -14.84 2.64
CA HIS A 387 5.77 -14.76 2.18
C HIS A 387 6.15 -13.35 1.78
N SER A 388 7.43 -13.03 1.87
CA SER A 388 7.99 -11.82 1.28
C SER A 388 9.32 -12.11 0.62
N SER A 389 9.58 -11.45 -0.50
CA SER A 389 10.88 -11.45 -1.17
C SER A 389 11.95 -10.68 -0.36
N ARG A 390 11.55 -9.74 0.50
CA ARG A 390 12.48 -8.82 1.18
C ARG A 390 12.46 -8.99 2.70
N ALA A 391 13.61 -8.75 3.34
CA ALA A 391 13.68 -8.54 4.78
C ALA A 391 13.25 -7.10 5.08
N ARG A 392 12.62 -6.87 6.24
CA ARG A 392 12.24 -5.54 6.71
C ARG A 392 12.54 -5.34 8.20
#